data_AF-A0A1W1IHX9-F1
#
_entry.id   AF-A0A1W1IHX9-F1
#
_cell.length_a   1.000
_cell.length_b   1.000
_cell.length_c   1.000
_cell.angle_alpha   90.00
_cell.angle_beta   90.00
_cell.angle_gamma   90.00
#
_symmetry.space_group_name_H-M   'P 1'
#
loop_
_entity.id
_entity.type
_entity.pdbx_description
1 polymer ?
#
loop_
_entity_poly.entity_id
_entity_poly.type
_entity_poly.pdbx_seq_one_letter_code
_entity_poly.pdbx_strand_id
1 'polypeptide(L)'
;MSKKSGIIKEGILVTIASLLILAVAFMLYFLIFMVFESFANQDGSYGFVSPLRVGYGIIWLGLCLIVYRTTVYDWLKAGVLTASLTTFMVGIGVQLYESPIVVGLVLFLVAATSAFLLHRTNQKWYHYYAIAISIIAALFYL
;
A
#
# COMPACT_ATOMS: atom_id res chain seq x y z
N MET A 1 27.33 -10.54 16.03
CA MET A 1 25.95 -10.04 16.29
C MET A 1 25.06 -11.22 16.62
N SER A 2 24.27 -11.15 17.70
CA SER A 2 23.32 -12.24 18.01
C SER A 2 22.21 -12.30 16.96
N LYS A 3 21.72 -13.49 16.63
CA LYS A 3 20.62 -13.71 15.65
C LYS A 3 19.38 -12.85 15.97
N LYS A 4 19.12 -12.60 17.25
CA LYS A 4 18.03 -11.73 17.73
C LYS A 4 18.22 -10.25 17.35
N SER A 5 19.44 -9.74 17.46
CA SER A 5 19.75 -8.34 17.11
C SER A 5 19.56 -8.05 15.61
N GLY A 6 19.87 -9.03 14.74
CA GLY A 6 19.62 -8.91 13.30
C GLY A 6 18.14 -8.78 12.96
N ILE A 7 17.29 -9.64 13.53
CA ILE A 7 15.83 -9.64 13.31
C ILE A 7 15.21 -8.31 13.75
N ILE A 8 15.60 -7.80 14.92
CA ILE A 8 15.08 -6.52 15.44
C ILE A 8 15.47 -5.36 14.50
N LYS A 9 16.73 -5.34 14.03
CA LYS A 9 17.20 -4.31 13.11
C LYS A 9 16.42 -4.31 11.79
N GLU A 10 16.14 -5.48 11.23
CA GLU A 10 15.34 -5.61 10.01
C GLU A 10 13.91 -5.11 10.21
N GLY A 11 13.27 -5.48 11.32
CA GLY A 11 11.91 -5.01 11.66
C GLY A 11 11.83 -3.48 11.81
N ILE A 12 12.84 -2.88 12.44
CA ILE A 12 12.94 -1.40 12.56
C ILE A 12 13.08 -0.75 11.18
N LEU A 13 13.99 -1.27 10.34
CA LEU A 13 14.21 -0.73 9.00
C LEU A 13 12.93 -0.81 8.14
N VAL A 14 12.21 -1.92 8.18
CA VAL A 14 10.95 -2.09 7.45
C VAL A 14 9.87 -1.16 7.97
N THR A 15 9.79 -0.95 9.29
CA THR A 15 8.82 -0.01 9.88
C THR A 15 9.10 1.42 9.38
N ILE A 16 10.34 1.87 9.48
CA ILE A 16 10.74 3.22 9.04
C ILE A 16 10.48 3.39 7.53
N ALA A 17 10.91 2.42 6.71
CA ALA A 17 10.71 2.47 5.27
C ALA A 17 9.23 2.47 4.89
N SER A 18 8.42 1.66 5.57
CA SER A 18 6.97 1.61 5.35
C SER A 18 6.32 2.94 5.64
N LEU A 19 6.62 3.57 6.78
CA LEU A 19 6.05 4.87 7.15
C LEU A 19 6.48 5.97 6.19
N LEU A 20 7.76 6.02 5.82
CA LEU A 20 8.28 7.03 4.89
C LEU A 20 7.64 6.90 3.49
N ILE A 21 7.60 5.68 2.93
CA ILE A 21 7.03 5.47 1.60
C ILE A 21 5.52 5.70 1.63
N LEU A 22 4.83 5.31 2.71
CA LEU A 22 3.41 5.58 2.87
C LEU A 22 3.12 7.08 2.92
N ALA A 23 3.91 7.85 3.67
CA ALA A 23 3.80 9.31 3.70
C ALA A 23 4.01 9.91 2.31
N VAL A 24 5.05 9.48 1.58
CA VAL A 24 5.31 9.90 0.20
C VAL A 24 4.16 9.54 -0.73
N ALA A 25 3.57 8.34 -0.58
CA ALA A 25 2.43 7.91 -1.37
C ALA A 25 1.20 8.80 -1.12
N PHE A 26 0.87 9.12 0.13
CA PHE A 26 -0.25 10.04 0.40
C PHE A 26 0.04 11.46 -0.09
N MET A 27 1.25 11.98 0.13
CA MET A 27 1.62 13.31 -0.39
C MET A 27 1.52 13.37 -1.91
N LEU A 28 1.98 12.34 -2.62
CA LEU A 28 1.88 12.25 -4.07
C LEU A 28 0.42 12.13 -4.53
N TYR A 29 -0.42 11.36 -3.84
CA TYR A 29 -1.85 11.32 -4.11
C TYR A 29 -2.48 12.71 -3.99
N PHE A 30 -2.23 13.44 -2.91
CA PHE A 30 -2.75 14.79 -2.71
C PHE A 30 -2.27 15.76 -3.78
N LEU A 31 -1.00 15.66 -4.20
CA LEU A 31 -0.46 16.47 -5.29
C LEU A 31 -1.21 16.19 -6.60
N ILE A 32 -1.40 14.92 -6.95
CA ILE A 32 -2.14 14.53 -8.16
C ILE A 32 -3.59 14.99 -8.06
N PHE A 33 -4.23 14.81 -6.90
CA PHE A 33 -5.59 15.29 -6.66
C PHE A 33 -5.72 16.80 -6.92
N MET A 34 -4.80 17.62 -6.38
CA MET A 34 -4.80 19.07 -6.57
C MET A 34 -4.64 19.47 -8.05
N VAL A 35 -3.83 18.73 -8.80
CA VAL A 35 -3.69 18.92 -10.26
C VAL A 35 -5.01 18.60 -10.95
N PHE A 36 -5.62 17.44 -10.69
CA PHE A 36 -6.92 17.10 -11.28
C PHE A 36 -8.03 18.06 -10.87
N GLU A 37 -8.05 18.52 -9.62
CA GLU A 37 -8.98 19.54 -9.15
C GLU A 37 -8.83 20.84 -9.94
N SER A 38 -7.60 21.26 -10.24
CA SER A 38 -7.33 22.49 -10.99
C SER A 38 -7.74 22.42 -12.47
N PHE A 39 -7.64 21.25 -13.11
CA PHE A 39 -7.84 21.09 -14.56
C PHE A 39 -9.16 20.42 -14.96
N ALA A 40 -9.60 19.42 -14.19
CA ALA A 40 -10.72 18.54 -14.52
C ALA A 40 -12.02 18.90 -13.78
N ASN A 41 -11.95 19.71 -12.72
CA ASN A 41 -13.14 20.13 -11.96
C ASN A 41 -13.78 21.42 -12.50
N GLN A 42 -13.92 21.54 -13.84
CA GLN A 42 -14.50 22.74 -14.46
C GLN A 42 -16.00 22.87 -14.19
N ASP A 43 -16.68 21.75 -13.96
CA ASP A 43 -18.13 21.69 -13.71
C ASP A 43 -18.48 21.59 -12.21
N GLY A 44 -17.49 21.66 -11.31
CA GLY A 44 -17.66 21.47 -9.86
C GLY A 44 -17.99 20.02 -9.43
N SER A 45 -17.96 19.07 -10.37
CA SER A 45 -18.21 17.65 -10.14
C SER A 45 -16.93 16.91 -9.71
N TYR A 46 -16.95 16.36 -8.49
CA TYR A 46 -15.89 15.47 -7.97
C TYR A 46 -15.98 14.03 -8.49
N GLY A 47 -16.64 13.80 -9.63
CA GLY A 47 -16.78 12.47 -10.24
C GLY A 47 -15.44 11.79 -10.58
N PHE A 48 -14.36 12.56 -10.78
CA PHE A 48 -13.03 12.03 -11.06
C PHE A 48 -12.33 11.41 -9.84
N VAL A 49 -12.78 11.71 -8.61
CA VAL A 49 -12.08 11.31 -7.38
C VAL A 49 -12.10 9.80 -7.19
N SER A 50 -13.23 9.17 -7.49
CA SER A 50 -13.39 7.73 -7.42
C SER A 50 -12.39 6.98 -8.33
N PRO A 51 -12.38 7.19 -9.66
CA PRO A 51 -11.43 6.52 -10.54
C PRO A 51 -9.98 6.93 -10.26
N LEU A 52 -9.74 8.18 -9.82
CA LEU A 52 -8.40 8.63 -9.44
C LEU A 52 -7.85 7.83 -8.26
N ARG A 53 -8.65 7.65 -7.20
CA ARG A 53 -8.22 6.96 -5.98
C ARG A 53 -7.95 5.48 -6.21
N VAL A 54 -8.88 4.78 -6.88
CA VAL A 54 -8.72 3.36 -7.18
C VAL A 54 -7.59 3.15 -8.20
N GLY A 55 -7.53 3.96 -9.25
CA GLY A 55 -6.48 3.92 -10.26
C GLY A 55 -5.10 4.17 -9.66
N TYR A 56 -4.98 5.11 -8.72
CA TYR A 56 -3.73 5.37 -8.00
C TYR A 56 -3.23 4.14 -7.23
N GLY A 57 -4.12 3.45 -6.50
CA GLY A 57 -3.78 2.20 -5.82
C GLY A 57 -3.32 1.10 -6.78
N ILE A 58 -4.00 0.97 -7.92
CA ILE A 58 -3.61 0.00 -8.98
C ILE A 58 -2.22 0.33 -9.54
N ILE A 59 -1.92 1.60 -9.80
CA ILE A 59 -0.59 2.04 -10.26
C ILE A 59 0.48 1.66 -9.23
N TRP A 60 0.23 1.89 -7.95
CA TRP A 60 1.15 1.48 -6.88
C TRP A 60 1.36 -0.03 -6.80
N LEU A 61 0.32 -0.84 -7.00
CA LEU A 61 0.47 -2.29 -7.07
C LEU A 61 1.37 -2.69 -8.25
N GLY A 62 1.16 -2.08 -9.42
CA GLY A 62 2.02 -2.26 -10.59
C GLY A 62 3.48 -1.89 -10.31
N LEU A 63 3.72 -0.72 -9.70
CA LEU A 63 5.05 -0.26 -9.27
C LEU A 63 5.69 -1.23 -8.28
N CYS A 64 4.91 -1.76 -7.32
CA CYS A 64 5.41 -2.78 -6.39
C CYS A 64 5.90 -4.02 -7.14
N LEU A 65 5.11 -4.55 -8.07
CA LEU A 65 5.53 -5.72 -8.86
C LEU A 65 6.82 -5.46 -9.66
N ILE A 66 6.98 -4.25 -10.20
CA ILE A 66 8.21 -3.84 -10.90
C ILE A 66 9.39 -3.79 -9.91
N VAL A 67 9.22 -3.15 -8.75
CA VAL A 67 10.25 -3.02 -7.72
C VAL A 67 10.72 -4.38 -7.22
N TYR A 68 9.83 -5.37 -7.09
CA TYR A 68 10.21 -6.72 -6.68
C TYR A 68 11.12 -7.44 -7.68
N ARG A 69 11.11 -7.04 -8.97
CA ARG A 69 12.00 -7.57 -10.01
C ARG A 69 13.38 -6.90 -10.04
N THR A 70 13.59 -5.83 -9.27
CA THR A 70 14.86 -5.08 -9.25
C THR A 70 15.82 -5.58 -8.16
N THR A 71 17.05 -5.07 -8.17
CA THR A 71 18.09 -5.34 -7.16
C THR A 71 18.02 -4.42 -5.92
N VAL A 72 16.92 -3.67 -5.77
CA VAL A 72 16.67 -2.80 -4.62
C VAL A 72 16.73 -3.60 -3.31
N TYR A 73 17.18 -2.94 -2.22
CA TYR A 73 17.23 -3.54 -0.90
C TYR A 73 15.86 -4.11 -0.46
N ASP A 74 15.87 -5.34 0.05
CA ASP A 74 14.66 -6.07 0.42
C ASP A 74 13.78 -5.34 1.44
N TRP A 75 14.37 -4.66 2.43
CA TRP A 75 13.62 -3.88 3.42
C TRP A 75 12.88 -2.69 2.78
N LEU A 76 13.42 -2.12 1.70
CA LEU A 76 12.76 -1.06 0.93
C LEU A 76 11.63 -1.64 0.07
N LYS A 77 11.82 -2.83 -0.52
CA LYS A 77 10.75 -3.56 -1.22
C LYS A 77 9.57 -3.85 -0.30
N ALA A 78 9.84 -4.21 0.96
CA ALA A 78 8.80 -4.40 1.97
C ALA A 78 8.06 -3.08 2.28
N GLY A 79 8.76 -1.94 2.36
CA GLY A 79 8.11 -0.64 2.51
C GLY A 79 7.24 -0.23 1.30
N VAL A 80 7.71 -0.50 0.07
CA VAL A 80 6.90 -0.31 -1.15
C VAL A 80 5.66 -1.19 -1.12
N LEU A 81 5.80 -2.46 -0.71
CA LEU A 81 4.65 -3.35 -0.53
C LEU A 81 3.63 -2.77 0.45
N THR A 82 4.08 -2.25 1.61
CA THR A 82 3.18 -1.62 2.58
C THR A 82 2.40 -0.47 1.94
N ALA A 83 3.08 0.45 1.26
CA ALA A 83 2.43 1.60 0.64
C ALA A 83 1.44 1.18 -0.47
N SER A 84 1.83 0.22 -1.30
CA SER A 84 0.98 -0.24 -2.41
C SER A 84 -0.27 -0.97 -1.94
N LEU A 85 -0.14 -1.85 -0.95
CA LEU A 85 -1.30 -2.52 -0.38
C LEU A 85 -2.20 -1.51 0.34
N THR A 86 -1.64 -0.61 1.15
CA THR A 86 -2.43 0.36 1.92
C THR A 86 -3.20 1.30 1.02
N THR A 87 -2.55 1.89 0.01
CA THR A 87 -3.20 2.83 -0.93
C THR A 87 -4.31 2.14 -1.72
N PHE A 88 -4.12 0.90 -2.15
CA PHE A 88 -5.16 0.13 -2.83
C PHE A 88 -6.32 -0.23 -1.90
N MET A 89 -6.02 -0.76 -0.71
CA MET A 89 -7.02 -1.12 0.30
C MET A 89 -7.86 0.08 0.74
N VAL A 90 -7.22 1.22 1.00
CA VAL A 90 -7.91 2.49 1.30
C VAL A 90 -8.75 2.94 0.11
N GLY A 91 -8.20 2.86 -1.10
CA GLY A 91 -8.92 3.26 -2.31
C GLY A 91 -10.22 2.50 -2.51
N ILE A 92 -10.18 1.18 -2.37
CA ILE A 92 -11.37 0.33 -2.44
C ILE A 92 -12.27 0.51 -1.21
N GLY A 93 -11.69 0.59 -0.02
CA GLY A 93 -12.44 0.68 1.23
C GLY A 93 -13.34 1.91 1.28
N VAL A 94 -12.83 3.08 0.88
CA VAL A 94 -13.66 4.28 0.79
C VAL A 94 -14.63 4.22 -0.39
N GLN A 95 -14.25 3.58 -1.51
CA GLN A 95 -15.15 3.45 -2.66
C GLN A 95 -16.37 2.58 -2.36
N LEU A 96 -16.21 1.58 -1.48
CA LEU A 96 -17.25 0.62 -1.11
C LEU A 96 -17.72 0.81 0.34
N TYR A 97 -17.62 2.04 0.88
CA TYR A 97 -17.90 2.34 2.29
C TYR A 97 -19.33 1.93 2.72
N GLU A 98 -20.29 1.97 1.80
CA GLU A 98 -21.68 1.53 2.03
C GLU A 98 -21.84 0.02 2.20
N SER A 99 -20.81 -0.76 1.84
CA SER A 99 -20.79 -2.22 1.85
C SER A 99 -19.60 -2.76 2.65
N PRO A 100 -19.58 -2.59 3.99
CA PRO A 100 -18.43 -2.95 4.84
C PRO A 100 -18.06 -4.43 4.77
N ILE A 101 -19.04 -5.32 4.55
CA ILE A 101 -18.78 -6.76 4.36
C ILE A 101 -17.96 -7.00 3.10
N VAL A 102 -18.27 -6.29 2.01
CA VAL A 102 -17.53 -6.38 0.74
C VAL A 102 -16.12 -5.84 0.92
N VAL A 103 -15.96 -4.73 1.63
CA VAL A 103 -14.64 -4.17 1.98
C VAL A 103 -13.80 -5.18 2.76
N GLY A 104 -14.38 -5.82 3.78
CA GLY A 104 -13.70 -6.86 4.56
C GLY A 104 -13.25 -8.04 3.70
N LEU A 105 -14.09 -8.52 2.78
CA LEU A 105 -13.73 -9.58 1.84
C LEU A 105 -12.59 -9.18 0.90
N VAL A 106 -12.61 -7.95 0.37
CA VAL A 106 -11.53 -7.46 -0.50
C VAL A 106 -10.23 -7.33 0.27
N LEU A 107 -10.24 -6.72 1.46
CA LEU A 107 -9.07 -6.61 2.34
C LEU A 107 -8.45 -7.99 2.61
N PHE A 108 -9.30 -8.97 2.94
CA PHE A 108 -8.88 -10.36 3.16
C PHE A 108 -8.26 -10.98 1.90
N LEU A 109 -8.90 -10.85 0.74
CA LEU A 109 -8.40 -11.40 -0.52
C LEU A 109 -7.05 -10.78 -0.91
N VAL A 110 -6.91 -9.47 -0.75
CA VAL A 110 -5.65 -8.77 -1.03
C VAL A 110 -4.55 -9.28 -0.09
N ALA A 111 -4.80 -9.33 1.21
CA ALA A 111 -3.83 -9.82 2.19
C ALA A 111 -3.45 -11.28 1.94
N ALA A 112 -4.42 -12.16 1.68
CA ALA A 112 -4.21 -13.57 1.40
C ALA A 112 -3.41 -13.78 0.11
N THR A 113 -3.73 -13.03 -0.95
CA THR A 113 -3.01 -13.10 -2.23
C THR A 113 -1.58 -12.59 -2.07
N SER A 114 -1.36 -11.48 -1.35
CA SER A 114 -0.02 -10.98 -1.06
C SER A 114 0.79 -11.99 -0.26
N ALA A 115 0.23 -12.57 0.80
CA ALA A 115 0.90 -13.60 1.60
C ALA A 115 1.24 -14.84 0.77
N PHE A 116 0.31 -15.30 -0.08
CA PHE A 116 0.54 -16.41 -1.00
C PHE A 116 1.68 -16.13 -1.99
N LEU A 117 1.73 -14.93 -2.58
CA LEU A 117 2.79 -14.55 -3.51
C LEU A 117 4.16 -14.43 -2.81
N LEU A 118 4.20 -13.87 -1.60
CA LEU A 118 5.42 -13.83 -0.79
C LEU A 118 5.91 -15.24 -0.41
N HIS A 119 4.98 -16.15 -0.12
CA HIS A 119 5.31 -17.54 0.17
C HIS A 119 5.87 -18.26 -1.06
N ARG A 120 5.20 -18.12 -2.20
CA ARG A 120 5.67 -18.68 -3.48
C ARG A 120 7.07 -18.19 -3.88
N THR A 121 7.42 -16.97 -3.50
CA THR A 121 8.72 -16.35 -3.81
C THR A 121 9.74 -16.48 -2.67
N ASN A 122 9.45 -17.25 -1.62
CA ASN A 122 10.32 -17.49 -0.46
C ASN A 122 10.88 -16.19 0.17
N GLN A 123 10.04 -15.15 0.26
CA GLN A 123 10.45 -13.86 0.81
C GLN A 123 10.70 -13.93 2.32
N LYS A 124 11.54 -13.01 2.81
CA LYS A 124 11.91 -12.93 4.22
C LYS A 124 10.70 -12.57 5.10
N TRP A 125 10.78 -12.94 6.38
CA TRP A 125 9.70 -12.78 7.36
C TRP A 125 9.12 -11.34 7.42
N TYR A 126 9.97 -10.33 7.25
CA TYR A 126 9.55 -8.94 7.37
C TYR A 126 8.68 -8.44 6.21
N HIS A 127 8.62 -9.16 5.08
CA HIS A 127 7.65 -8.85 4.03
C HIS A 127 6.22 -9.20 4.46
N TYR A 128 6.04 -10.22 5.31
CA TYR A 128 4.74 -10.52 5.91
C TYR A 128 4.38 -9.49 6.99
N TYR A 129 5.38 -9.00 7.72
CA TYR A 129 5.20 -7.90 8.65
C TYR A 129 4.75 -6.61 7.93
N ALA A 130 5.26 -6.32 6.74
CA ALA A 130 4.78 -5.23 5.89
C ALA A 130 3.28 -5.34 5.53
N ILE A 131 2.77 -6.55 5.27
CA ILE A 131 1.33 -6.77 5.07
C ILE A 131 0.55 -6.39 6.35
N ALA A 132 1.03 -6.78 7.53
CA ALA A 132 0.38 -6.43 8.79
C ALA A 132 0.35 -4.91 9.03
N ILE A 133 1.46 -4.20 8.78
CA ILE A 133 1.50 -2.73 8.85
C ILE A 133 0.47 -2.14 7.89
N SER A 134 0.38 -2.67 6.67
CA SER A 134 -0.55 -2.17 5.67
C SER A 134 -2.01 -2.31 6.10
N ILE A 135 -2.38 -3.47 6.64
CA ILE A 135 -3.75 -3.71 7.15
C ILE A 135 -4.07 -2.73 8.27
N ILE A 136 -3.15 -2.56 9.25
CA ILE A 136 -3.34 -1.62 10.36
C ILE A 136 -3.50 -0.19 9.85
N ALA A 137 -2.64 0.23 8.91
CA ALA A 137 -2.70 1.57 8.32
C ALA A 137 -4.01 1.79 7.53
N ALA A 138 -4.47 0.79 6.78
CA ALA A 138 -5.73 0.85 6.05
C ALA A 138 -6.93 0.94 7.01
N LEU A 139 -6.95 0.13 8.07
CA LEU A 139 -8.01 0.15 9.09
C LEU A 139 -8.03 1.45 9.91
N PHE A 140 -6.89 2.09 10.13
CA PHE A 140 -6.85 3.40 10.80
C PHE A 140 -7.40 4.52 9.91
N TYR A 141 -7.31 4.36 8.59
CA TYR A 141 -7.79 5.34 7.64
C TYR A 141 -9.30 5.22 7.38
N LEU A 142 -9.81 3.98 7.29
CA LEU A 142 -11.21 3.65 7.00
C LEU A 142 -12.12 3.88 8.20
#